data_AF-A0A3E0DFQ8-F1
#
_entry.id   AF-A0A3E0DFQ8-F1
#
_cell.length_a   1.000
_cell.length_b   1.000
_cell.length_c   1.000
_cell.angle_alpha   90.00
_cell.angle_beta   90.00
_cell.angle_gamma   90.00
#
_symmetry.space_group_name_H-M   'P 1'
#
loop_
_entity.id
_entity.type
_entity.pdbx_description
1 polymer ?
#
loop_
_entity_poly.entity_id
_entity_poly.type
_entity_poly.pdbx_seq_one_letter_code
_entity_poly.pdbx_strand_id
1 'polypeptide(L)'
;MKKLILFLIFAIFANSYSFAQNSAFDETLAKEVGADEYGMRKYVIAFLYRGDKVEEYSEQERSDIQAGHMANLNRLAKEGKMVMAGPFFGNEDLRGLFFFAVESMEEEEQLTSTDPAVKAGVLRMVLKEWYGSAALMLMVDMHSKVAKVEI
;
A
#
# COMPACT_ATOMS: atom_id res chain seq x y z
N MET A 1 16.83 56.94 12.40
CA MET A 1 16.04 56.68 11.16
C MET A 1 16.64 55.57 10.29
N LYS A 2 17.91 55.65 9.86
CA LYS A 2 18.54 54.60 9.01
C LYS A 2 18.50 53.18 9.60
N LYS A 3 18.77 53.02 10.90
CA LYS A 3 18.67 51.72 11.61
C LYS A 3 17.24 51.18 11.71
N LEU A 4 16.24 52.06 11.76
CA LEU A 4 14.82 51.68 11.81
C LEU A 4 14.33 51.22 10.43
N ILE A 5 14.79 51.87 9.36
CA ILE A 5 14.52 51.48 7.97
C ILE A 5 15.17 50.12 7.67
N LEU A 6 16.41 49.89 8.11
CA LEU A 6 17.10 48.61 7.92
C LEU A 6 16.39 47.45 8.66
N PHE A 7 15.88 47.71 9.86
CA PHE A 7 15.10 46.73 10.63
C PHE A 7 13.74 46.43 9.98
N LEU A 8 13.07 47.44 9.43
CA LEU A 8 11.81 47.25 8.69
C LEU A 8 12.01 46.41 7.44
N ILE A 9 13.09 46.64 6.69
CA ILE A 9 13.42 45.85 5.49
C ILE A 9 13.69 44.40 5.87
N PHE A 10 14.48 44.15 6.93
CA PHE A 10 14.74 42.79 7.41
C PHE A 10 13.47 42.05 7.84
N ALA A 11 12.54 42.73 8.53
CA ALA A 11 11.26 42.17 8.92
C ALA A 11 10.36 41.83 7.72
N ILE A 12 10.37 42.65 6.66
CA ILE A 12 9.62 42.38 5.42
C ILE A 12 10.19 41.15 4.70
N PHE A 13 11.51 41.05 4.56
CA PHE A 13 12.16 39.88 3.94
C PHE A 13 11.86 38.58 4.72
N ALA A 14 11.90 38.61 6.06
CA ALA A 14 11.60 37.43 6.88
C ALA A 14 10.16 36.91 6.69
N ASN A 15 9.17 37.79 6.47
CA ASN A 15 7.79 37.38 6.21
C ASN A 15 7.62 36.78 4.80
N SER A 16 8.36 37.26 3.81
CA SER A 16 8.31 36.71 2.44
C SER A 16 8.87 35.28 2.35
N TYR A 17 9.90 34.95 3.14
CA TYR A 17 10.43 33.59 3.21
C TYR A 17 9.43 32.59 3.83
N SER A 18 8.68 33.00 4.87
CA SER A 18 7.67 32.15 5.50
C SER A 18 6.44 31.88 4.61
N PHE A 19 6.08 32.80 3.71
CA PHE A 19 5.01 32.56 2.72
C PHE A 19 5.47 31.67 1.55
N ALA A 20 6.76 31.71 1.17
CA ALA A 20 7.31 30.88 0.10
C ALA A 20 7.52 29.40 0.51
N GLN A 21 7.66 29.11 1.80
CA GLN A 21 7.77 27.73 2.33
C GLN A 21 6.42 27.03 2.57
N ASN A 22 5.29 27.69 2.29
CA ASN A 22 3.94 27.19 2.56
C ASN A 22 3.25 26.59 1.32
N SER A 23 3.97 25.90 0.43
CA SER A 23 3.29 25.01 -0.51
C SER A 23 2.88 23.74 0.26
N ALA A 24 1.65 23.71 0.76
CA ALA A 24 1.05 22.52 1.37
C ALA A 24 1.02 21.30 0.41
N PHE A 25 1.31 21.52 -0.88
CA PHE A 25 1.39 20.55 -1.94
C PHE A 25 2.86 20.29 -2.35
N ASP A 26 3.23 19.02 -2.39
CA ASP A 26 4.51 18.53 -2.90
C ASP A 26 4.29 17.84 -4.25
N GLU A 27 4.59 18.55 -5.35
CA GLU A 27 4.39 18.07 -6.71
C GLU A 27 5.27 16.85 -7.05
N THR A 28 6.49 16.80 -6.50
CA THR A 28 7.43 15.71 -6.77
C THR A 28 6.90 14.43 -6.12
N LEU A 29 6.51 14.52 -4.84
CA LEU A 29 5.91 13.41 -4.12
C LEU A 29 4.60 12.95 -4.77
N ALA A 30 3.72 13.89 -5.15
CA ALA A 30 2.46 13.57 -5.81
C ALA A 30 2.69 12.75 -7.09
N LYS A 31 3.68 13.13 -7.91
CA LYS A 31 4.06 12.39 -9.10
C LYS A 31 4.66 11.02 -8.78
N GLU A 32 5.51 10.94 -7.76
CA GLU A 32 6.14 9.69 -7.33
C GLU A 32 5.12 8.64 -6.89
N VAL A 33 4.10 9.06 -6.13
CA VAL A 33 3.04 8.14 -5.67
C VAL A 33 1.93 7.90 -6.70
N GLY A 34 2.02 8.51 -7.88
CA GLY A 34 1.01 8.40 -8.94
C GLY A 34 -0.32 9.04 -8.58
N ALA A 35 -0.30 10.16 -7.86
CA ALA A 35 -1.50 10.91 -7.50
C ALA A 35 -2.10 11.65 -8.71
N ASP A 36 -3.43 11.67 -8.77
CA ASP A 36 -4.18 12.62 -9.58
C ASP A 36 -4.28 14.01 -8.89
N GLU A 37 -5.04 14.92 -9.50
CA GLU A 37 -5.25 16.29 -8.98
C GLU A 37 -5.85 16.34 -7.57
N TYR A 38 -6.47 15.25 -7.08
CA TYR A 38 -7.06 15.15 -5.75
C TYR A 38 -6.13 14.48 -4.73
N GLY A 39 -4.92 14.05 -5.12
CA GLY A 39 -4.05 13.28 -4.24
C GLY A 39 -4.41 11.79 -4.18
N MET A 40 -5.16 11.30 -5.17
CA MET A 40 -5.77 9.98 -5.17
C MET A 40 -5.27 9.13 -6.34
N ARG A 41 -5.48 7.82 -6.27
CA ARG A 41 -5.20 6.89 -7.37
C ARG A 41 -6.11 5.67 -7.33
N LYS A 42 -6.15 4.94 -8.44
CA LYS A 42 -6.83 3.66 -8.54
C LYS A 42 -5.96 2.56 -7.91
N TYR A 43 -6.63 1.66 -7.20
CA TYR A 43 -6.11 0.42 -6.64
C TYR A 43 -7.05 -0.72 -7.00
N VAL A 44 -6.59 -1.95 -6.80
CA VAL A 44 -7.46 -3.11 -6.72
C VAL A 44 -7.37 -3.68 -5.31
N ILE A 45 -8.53 -3.92 -4.70
CA ILE A 45 -8.65 -4.56 -3.41
C ILE A 45 -8.99 -6.03 -3.64
N ALA A 46 -8.22 -6.94 -3.02
CA ALA A 46 -8.62 -8.33 -2.91
C ALA A 46 -9.16 -8.62 -1.51
N PHE A 47 -10.40 -9.07 -1.46
CA PHE A 47 -11.02 -9.66 -0.28
C PHE A 47 -10.72 -11.14 -0.27
N LEU A 48 -9.97 -11.59 0.74
CA LEU A 48 -9.60 -13.00 0.89
C LEU A 48 -10.67 -13.71 1.69
N TYR A 49 -11.22 -14.76 1.11
CA TYR A 49 -12.14 -15.68 1.76
C TYR A 49 -11.49 -17.04 1.96
N ARG A 50 -11.99 -17.82 2.91
CA ARG A 50 -11.62 -19.22 3.06
C ARG A 50 -12.01 -19.96 1.77
N GLY A 51 -11.08 -20.78 1.27
CA GLY A 51 -11.36 -21.67 0.16
C GLY A 51 -12.05 -22.96 0.60
N ASP A 52 -12.59 -23.70 -0.35
CA ASP A 52 -13.34 -24.94 -0.11
C ASP A 52 -12.44 -26.18 -0.01
N LYS A 53 -11.16 -26.08 -0.38
CA LYS A 53 -10.21 -27.20 -0.41
C LYS A 53 -9.33 -27.32 0.83
N VAL A 54 -9.57 -26.52 1.87
CA VAL A 54 -8.73 -26.51 3.08
C VAL A 54 -8.60 -27.89 3.73
N GLU A 55 -9.69 -28.67 3.75
CA GLU A 55 -9.72 -30.00 4.37
C GLU A 55 -9.08 -31.11 3.49
N GLU A 56 -8.69 -30.80 2.25
CA GLU A 56 -8.01 -31.74 1.36
C GLU A 56 -6.51 -31.90 1.68
N TYR A 57 -5.95 -30.99 2.49
CA TYR A 57 -4.53 -30.91 2.80
C TYR A 57 -4.26 -31.25 4.27
N SER A 58 -3.19 -31.99 4.51
CA SER A 58 -2.64 -32.22 5.84
C SER A 58 -2.16 -30.91 6.50
N GLU A 59 -1.90 -30.95 7.80
CA GLU A 59 -1.35 -29.79 8.52
C GLU A 59 0.00 -29.34 7.95
N GLN A 60 0.87 -30.28 7.59
CA GLN A 60 2.16 -29.97 6.97
C GLN A 60 1.97 -29.29 5.59
N GLU A 61 1.11 -29.83 4.74
CA GLU A 61 0.85 -29.24 3.42
C GLU A 61 0.24 -27.83 3.53
N ARG A 62 -0.67 -27.61 4.49
CA ARG A 62 -1.22 -26.26 4.75
C ARG A 62 -0.15 -25.29 5.24
N SER A 63 0.79 -25.76 6.06
CA SER A 63 1.94 -24.95 6.50
C SER A 63 2.83 -24.56 5.32
N ASP A 64 3.13 -25.50 4.42
CA ASP A 64 3.94 -25.25 3.23
C ASP A 64 3.25 -24.27 2.24
N ILE A 65 1.93 -24.43 2.05
CA ILE A 65 1.11 -23.51 1.27
C ILE A 65 1.12 -22.11 1.90
N GLN A 66 0.98 -21.99 3.22
CA GLN A 66 1.03 -20.71 3.92
C GLN A 66 2.41 -20.06 3.79
N ALA A 67 3.50 -20.82 3.87
CA ALA A 67 4.85 -20.30 3.65
C ALA A 67 5.03 -19.78 2.23
N GLY A 68 4.51 -20.51 1.23
CA GLY A 68 4.50 -20.07 -0.16
C GLY A 68 3.67 -18.80 -0.39
N HIS A 69 2.52 -18.70 0.27
CA HIS A 69 1.66 -17.52 0.28
C HIS A 69 2.42 -16.30 0.81
N MET A 70 3.06 -16.40 1.99
CA MET A 70 3.85 -15.31 2.57
C MET A 70 5.02 -14.90 1.66
N ALA A 71 5.73 -15.86 1.07
CA ALA A 71 6.81 -15.58 0.12
C ALA A 71 6.32 -14.80 -1.11
N ASN A 72 5.12 -15.12 -1.61
CA ASN A 72 4.50 -14.38 -2.71
C ASN A 72 4.15 -12.94 -2.32
N LEU A 73 3.56 -12.72 -1.14
CA LEU A 73 3.26 -11.37 -0.64
C LEU A 73 4.53 -10.52 -0.52
N ASN A 74 5.59 -11.09 0.02
CA ASN A 74 6.87 -10.39 0.19
C ASN A 74 7.52 -10.03 -1.15
N ARG A 75 7.41 -10.92 -2.15
CA ARG A 75 7.84 -10.62 -3.52
C ARG A 75 7.04 -9.45 -4.09
N LEU A 76 5.72 -9.46 -3.98
CA LEU A 76 4.84 -8.42 -4.51
C LEU A 76 5.03 -7.06 -3.81
N ALA A 77 5.32 -7.07 -2.52
CA ALA A 77 5.68 -5.87 -1.77
C ALA A 77 7.00 -5.27 -2.27
N LYS A 78 8.03 -6.11 -2.49
CA LYS A 78 9.34 -5.69 -3.04
C LYS A 78 9.24 -5.15 -4.47
N GLU A 79 8.31 -5.70 -5.26
CA GLU A 79 8.00 -5.21 -6.61
C GLU A 79 7.15 -3.93 -6.62
N GLY A 80 6.74 -3.41 -5.45
CA GLY A 80 5.89 -2.23 -5.32
C GLY A 80 4.44 -2.45 -5.77
N LYS A 81 4.04 -3.71 -6.00
CA LYS A 81 2.70 -4.07 -6.46
C LYS A 81 1.72 -4.24 -5.31
N MET A 82 2.19 -4.62 -4.12
CA MET A 82 1.40 -4.75 -2.91
C MET A 82 1.71 -3.58 -1.96
N VAL A 83 0.72 -2.73 -1.67
CA VAL A 83 0.92 -1.57 -0.77
C VAL A 83 0.52 -1.85 0.67
N MET A 84 -0.39 -2.80 0.85
CA MET A 84 -0.88 -3.22 2.16
C MET A 84 -1.49 -4.62 2.05
N ALA A 85 -1.16 -5.48 3.01
CA ALA A 85 -1.76 -6.79 3.17
C ALA A 85 -1.95 -7.09 4.66
N GLY A 86 -3.07 -7.71 5.02
CA GLY A 86 -3.28 -8.12 6.40
C GLY A 86 -4.47 -9.06 6.58
N PRO A 87 -4.43 -9.93 7.61
CA PRO A 87 -5.56 -10.75 7.99
C PRO A 87 -6.60 -9.94 8.77
N PHE A 88 -7.86 -10.35 8.67
CA PHE A 88 -8.86 -9.97 9.67
C PHE A 88 -8.66 -10.82 10.93
N PHE A 89 -9.00 -10.26 12.09
CA PHE A 89 -9.00 -11.02 13.33
C PHE A 89 -10.15 -12.05 13.33
N GLY A 90 -9.94 -13.14 14.06
CA GLY A 90 -10.94 -14.21 14.20
C GLY A 90 -10.81 -15.29 13.13
N ASN A 91 -11.87 -16.10 12.99
CA ASN A 91 -11.88 -17.31 12.17
C ASN A 91 -13.04 -17.36 11.18
N GLU A 92 -13.60 -16.18 10.86
CA GLU A 92 -14.69 -16.01 9.92
C GLU A 92 -14.31 -16.45 8.50
N ASP A 93 -15.29 -16.41 7.60
CA ASP A 93 -15.05 -16.73 6.19
C ASP A 93 -14.16 -15.69 5.51
N LEU A 94 -14.33 -14.40 5.87
CA LEU A 94 -13.46 -13.32 5.41
C LEU A 94 -12.14 -13.34 6.21
N ARG A 95 -11.04 -13.64 5.52
CA ARG A 95 -9.72 -13.94 6.08
C ARG A 95 -8.76 -12.76 6.06
N GLY A 96 -8.86 -11.89 5.06
CA GLY A 96 -7.93 -10.78 4.92
C GLY A 96 -8.26 -9.83 3.79
N LEU A 97 -7.43 -8.80 3.66
CA LEU A 97 -7.58 -7.72 2.71
C LEU A 97 -6.22 -7.31 2.15
N PHE A 98 -6.11 -7.25 0.82
CA PHE A 98 -4.92 -6.78 0.12
C PHE A 98 -5.24 -5.55 -0.72
N PHE A 99 -4.26 -4.66 -0.86
CA PHE A 99 -4.32 -3.49 -1.73
C PHE A 99 -3.20 -3.58 -2.76
N PHE A 100 -3.59 -3.65 -4.03
CA PHE A 100 -2.69 -3.69 -5.17
C PHE A 100 -2.59 -2.33 -5.85
N ALA A 101 -1.35 -1.91 -6.10
CA ALA A 101 -0.99 -0.73 -6.87
C ALA A 101 -0.83 -1.06 -8.36
N VAL A 102 -1.93 -1.49 -8.99
CA VAL A 102 -1.95 -1.94 -10.39
C VAL A 102 -2.90 -1.09 -11.22
N GLU A 103 -2.63 -1.00 -12.52
CA GLU A 103 -3.37 -0.12 -13.44
C GLU A 103 -4.63 -0.80 -14.01
N SER A 104 -4.77 -2.12 -13.85
CA SER A 104 -5.90 -2.88 -14.40
C SER A 104 -6.25 -4.13 -13.57
N MET A 105 -7.48 -4.59 -13.72
CA MET A 105 -7.96 -5.86 -13.16
C MET A 105 -7.23 -7.07 -13.77
N GLU A 106 -6.86 -7.01 -15.05
CA GLU A 106 -6.14 -8.10 -15.73
C GLU A 106 -4.74 -8.32 -15.13
N GLU A 107 -4.01 -7.23 -14.88
CA GLU A 107 -2.72 -7.30 -14.18
C GLU A 107 -2.90 -7.91 -12.79
N GLU A 108 -3.95 -7.51 -12.07
CA GLU A 108 -4.22 -8.06 -10.75
C GLU A 108 -4.50 -9.56 -10.79
N GLU A 109 -5.39 -10.01 -11.67
CA GLU A 109 -5.75 -11.42 -11.82
C GLU A 109 -4.50 -12.28 -12.10
N GLN A 110 -3.56 -11.75 -12.87
CA GLN A 110 -2.27 -12.40 -13.09
C GLN A 110 -1.46 -12.48 -11.79
N LEU A 111 -1.35 -11.39 -11.02
CA LEU A 111 -0.62 -11.40 -9.76
C LEU A 111 -1.26 -12.34 -8.73
N THR A 112 -2.58 -12.31 -8.56
CA THR A 112 -3.29 -13.18 -7.61
C THR A 112 -3.26 -14.64 -8.02
N SER A 113 -3.26 -14.93 -9.33
CA SER A 113 -3.05 -16.30 -9.83
C SER A 113 -1.68 -16.88 -9.48
N THR A 114 -0.69 -16.06 -9.09
CA THR A 114 0.63 -16.58 -8.69
C THR A 114 0.66 -17.13 -7.27
N ASP A 115 -0.33 -16.80 -6.44
CA ASP A 115 -0.40 -17.13 -5.02
C ASP A 115 -0.64 -18.63 -4.79
N PRO A 116 0.28 -19.35 -4.10
CA PRO A 116 0.12 -20.77 -3.79
C PRO A 116 -1.18 -21.09 -3.03
N ALA A 117 -1.65 -20.19 -2.16
CA ALA A 117 -2.88 -20.41 -1.41
C ALA A 117 -4.14 -20.31 -2.27
N VAL A 118 -4.11 -19.44 -3.29
CA VAL A 118 -5.19 -19.34 -4.29
C VAL A 118 -5.15 -20.54 -5.23
N LYS A 119 -3.97 -20.91 -5.74
CA LYS A 119 -3.79 -22.10 -6.61
C LYS A 119 -4.25 -23.39 -5.94
N ALA A 120 -3.95 -23.55 -4.65
CA ALA A 120 -4.36 -24.71 -3.87
C ALA A 120 -5.86 -24.72 -3.54
N GLY A 121 -6.57 -23.60 -3.75
CA GLY A 121 -7.98 -23.46 -3.36
C GLY A 121 -8.20 -23.38 -1.85
N VAL A 122 -7.16 -23.06 -1.07
CA VAL A 122 -7.28 -22.82 0.38
C VAL A 122 -7.71 -21.38 0.68
N LEU A 123 -7.48 -20.46 -0.26
CA LEU A 123 -8.01 -19.11 -0.26
C LEU A 123 -8.73 -18.83 -1.57
N ARG A 124 -9.78 -18.00 -1.49
CA ARG A 124 -10.49 -17.46 -2.65
C ARG A 124 -10.46 -15.95 -2.58
N MET A 125 -10.07 -15.28 -3.67
CA MET A 125 -10.03 -13.82 -3.73
C MET A 125 -11.24 -13.28 -4.48
N VAL A 126 -11.82 -12.19 -3.97
CA VAL A 126 -12.83 -11.38 -4.65
C VAL A 126 -12.26 -9.99 -4.84
N LEU A 127 -12.23 -9.54 -6.08
CA LEU A 127 -11.48 -8.37 -6.51
C LEU A 127 -12.40 -7.17 -6.72
N LYS A 128 -11.94 -5.98 -6.35
CA LYS A 128 -12.69 -4.74 -6.55
C LYS A 128 -11.78 -3.56 -6.81
N GLU A 129 -12.03 -2.84 -7.91
CA GLU A 129 -11.40 -1.53 -8.12
C GLU A 129 -11.81 -0.56 -7.01
N TRP A 130 -10.84 0.18 -6.51
CA TRP A 130 -11.04 1.17 -5.46
C TRP A 130 -10.25 2.44 -5.75
N TYR A 131 -10.85 3.59 -5.44
CA TYR A 131 -10.23 4.89 -5.57
C TYR A 131 -9.90 5.41 -4.17
N GLY A 132 -8.61 5.59 -3.90
CA GLY A 132 -8.10 5.87 -2.57
C GLY A 132 -6.91 6.83 -2.61
N SER A 133 -6.45 7.26 -1.44
CA SER A 133 -5.31 8.18 -1.37
C SER A 133 -4.05 7.56 -1.97
N ALA A 134 -3.35 8.32 -2.82
CA ALA A 134 -2.06 7.90 -3.38
C ALA A 134 -0.97 7.78 -2.30
N ALA A 135 -1.16 8.42 -1.14
CA ALA A 135 -0.25 8.31 -0.01
C ALA A 135 -0.10 6.88 0.54
N LEU A 136 -1.01 5.95 0.21
CA LEU A 136 -0.83 4.53 0.55
C LEU A 136 0.43 3.92 -0.08
N MET A 137 0.93 4.48 -1.19
CA MET A 137 2.21 4.04 -1.77
C MET A 137 3.39 4.22 -0.79
N LEU A 138 3.31 5.19 0.11
CA LEU A 138 4.33 5.44 1.12
C LEU A 138 4.33 4.39 2.23
N MET A 139 3.26 3.58 2.36
CA MET A 139 3.13 2.59 3.42
C MET A 139 4.22 1.51 3.33
N VAL A 140 4.66 1.14 2.13
CA VAL A 140 5.70 0.11 1.95
C VAL A 140 7.00 0.57 2.62
N ASP A 141 7.44 1.79 2.33
CA ASP A 141 8.64 2.37 2.93
C ASP A 141 8.45 2.64 4.43
N MET A 142 7.29 3.18 4.82
CA MET A 142 7.01 3.47 6.22
C MET A 142 6.94 2.20 7.07
N HIS A 143 6.46 1.08 6.51
CA HIS A 143 6.39 -0.20 7.21
C HIS A 143 7.78 -0.64 7.68
N SER A 144 8.79 -0.59 6.80
CA SER A 144 10.18 -0.95 7.16
C SER A 144 10.76 -0.11 8.30
N LYS A 145 10.30 1.14 8.47
CA LYS A 145 10.75 2.04 9.53
C LYS A 145 10.10 1.77 10.88
N VAL A 146 8.95 1.10 10.91
CA VAL A 146 8.22 0.78 12.14
C VAL A 146 8.32 -0.69 12.53
N ALA A 147 8.64 -1.57 11.59
CA ALA A 147 8.84 -2.99 11.83
C ALA A 147 10.21 -3.24 12.48
N LYS A 148 10.22 -4.02 13.57
CA LYS A 148 11.47 -4.53 14.17
C LYS A 148 12.01 -5.76 13.44
N VAL A 149 11.14 -6.46 12.74
CA VAL A 149 11.40 -7.73 12.06
C VAL A 149 10.65 -7.69 10.74
N GLU A 150 11.31 -8.08 9.65
CA GLU A 150 10.65 -8.29 8.36
C GLU A 150 9.81 -9.58 8.43
N ILE A 151 8.57 -9.50 7.95
CA ILE A 151 7.62 -10.61 7.89
C ILE A 151 7.76 -11.28 6.52
#